data_AF-A0A395LD55-F1
#
_entry.id   AF-A0A395LD55-F1
#
_cell.length_a   1.000
_cell.length_b   1.000
_cell.length_c   1.000
_cell.angle_alpha   90.00
_cell.angle_beta   90.00
_cell.angle_gamma   90.00
#
_symmetry.space_group_name_H-M   'P 1'
#
loop_
_entity.id
_entity.type
_entity.pdbx_description
1 polymer ?
#
loop_
_entity_poly.entity_id
_entity_poly.type
_entity_poly.pdbx_seq_one_letter_code
_entity_poly.pdbx_strand_id
1 'polypeptide(L)'
;MEILDVRPDTGGGSIIARFDAQLSPDVRMFGLKLVKTPRGHRVYPPHTNVHNCATFAPTFAEKLIRAALAALNGEAESNDRSAT
;
A
#
# COMPACT_ATOMS: atom_id res chain seq x y z
N MET A 1 -3.69 13.14 0.91
CA MET A 1 -3.69 11.70 0.64
C MET A 1 -3.46 11.01 1.96
N GLU A 2 -4.28 10.02 2.26
CA GLU A 2 -4.36 9.36 3.57
C GLU A 2 -4.45 7.85 3.37
N ILE A 3 -3.76 7.09 4.22
CA ILE A 3 -3.90 5.63 4.28
C ILE A 3 -5.04 5.33 5.25
N LEU A 4 -6.06 4.62 4.76
CA LEU A 4 -7.26 4.32 5.53
C LEU A 4 -7.13 3.01 6.30
N ASP A 5 -6.48 2.02 5.70
CA ASP A 5 -6.18 0.72 6.30
C ASP A 5 -4.94 0.13 5.64
N VAL A 6 -4.14 -0.61 6.41
CA VAL A 6 -2.95 -1.31 5.93
C VAL A 6 -2.82 -2.68 6.59
N ARG A 7 -2.66 -3.70 5.77
CA ARG A 7 -2.61 -5.10 6.19
C ARG A 7 -1.30 -5.71 5.69
N PRO A 8 -0.38 -6.11 6.59
CA PRO A 8 0.85 -6.80 6.21
C PRO A 8 0.55 -8.08 5.42
N ASP A 9 1.36 -8.39 4.42
CA ASP A 9 1.30 -9.66 3.70
C ASP A 9 2.38 -10.61 4.25
N THR A 10 1.95 -11.75 4.78
CA THR A 10 2.83 -12.77 5.41
C THR A 10 3.17 -13.92 4.45
N GLY A 11 2.71 -13.87 3.20
CA GLY A 11 2.78 -14.97 2.23
C GLY A 11 4.14 -15.21 1.58
N GLY A 12 5.22 -14.58 2.06
CA GLY A 12 6.59 -14.79 1.56
C GLY A 12 6.85 -14.34 0.11
N GLY A 13 5.89 -13.67 -0.51
CA GLY A 13 6.00 -13.13 -1.87
C GLY A 13 6.66 -11.76 -1.91
N SER A 14 6.66 -11.15 -3.09
CA SER A 14 7.13 -9.77 -3.26
C SER A 14 6.13 -8.72 -2.75
N ILE A 15 4.86 -9.10 -2.57
CA ILE A 15 3.86 -8.26 -1.92
C ILE A 15 4.16 -8.26 -0.42
N ILE A 16 4.30 -7.07 0.16
CA ILE A 16 4.61 -6.91 1.59
C ILE A 16 3.42 -6.32 2.38
N ALA A 17 2.48 -5.68 1.70
CA ALA A 17 1.24 -5.22 2.30
C ALA A 17 0.15 -4.97 1.25
N ARG A 18 -1.10 -5.03 1.69
CA ARG A 18 -2.25 -4.49 0.98
C ARG A 18 -2.81 -3.33 1.77
N PHE A 19 -3.23 -2.27 1.09
CA PHE A 19 -3.72 -1.08 1.76
C PHE A 19 -4.83 -0.39 0.97
N ASP A 20 -5.57 0.44 1.69
CA ASP A 20 -6.66 1.25 1.17
C ASP A 20 -6.29 2.73 1.39
N ALA A 21 -6.58 3.59 0.42
CA ALA A 21 -6.14 4.98 0.47
C ALA A 21 -7.18 5.96 -0.07
N GLN A 22 -7.26 7.12 0.57
CA GLN A 22 -7.91 8.30 0.02
C GLN A 22 -6.90 9.10 -0.81
N LEU A 23 -7.06 9.05 -2.14
CA LEU A 23 -6.14 9.63 -3.11
C LEU A 23 -6.31 11.16 -3.20
N SER A 24 -7.56 11.62 -3.11
CA SER A 24 -7.97 13.02 -3.07
C SER A 24 -9.19 13.18 -2.14
N PRO A 25 -9.67 14.41 -1.84
CA PRO A 25 -10.90 14.61 -1.07
C PRO A 25 -12.11 13.81 -1.59
N ASP A 26 -12.18 13.62 -2.91
CA ASP A 26 -13.35 13.04 -3.58
C ASP A 26 -13.14 11.58 -4.03
N VAL A 27 -11.90 11.06 -3.95
CA VAL A 27 -11.56 9.74 -4.50
C VAL A 27 -10.87 8.86 -3.48
N ARG A 28 -11.43 7.68 -3.27
CA ARG A 28 -10.83 6.57 -2.50
C ARG A 28 -10.58 5.39 -3.41
N MET A 29 -9.50 4.65 -3.12
CA MET A 29 -9.14 3.44 -3.84
C MET A 29 -8.76 2.34 -2.85
N PHE A 30 -9.32 1.17 -3.09
CA PHE A 30 -9.22 0.01 -2.20
C PHE A 30 -8.44 -1.12 -2.88
N GLY A 31 -7.74 -1.93 -2.08
CA GLY A 31 -7.01 -3.10 -2.53
C GLY A 31 -5.71 -2.78 -3.27
N LEU A 32 -5.06 -1.67 -2.93
CA LEU A 32 -3.71 -1.34 -3.44
C LEU A 32 -2.70 -2.36 -2.91
N LYS A 33 -1.68 -2.68 -3.71
CA LYS A 33 -0.60 -3.58 -3.33
C LYS A 33 0.71 -2.81 -3.18
N LEU A 34 1.37 -2.96 -2.04
CA LEU A 34 2.75 -2.53 -1.83
C LEU A 34 3.68 -3.73 -2.06
N VAL A 35 4.63 -3.56 -2.97
CA VAL A 35 5.53 -4.62 -3.44
C VAL A 35 6.97 -4.22 -3.21
N LYS A 36 7.77 -5.11 -2.62
CA LYS A 36 9.23 -4.99 -2.51
C LYS A 36 9.89 -5.64 -3.72
N THR A 37 10.72 -4.87 -4.43
CA THR A 37 11.52 -5.34 -5.57
C THR A 37 13.01 -5.11 -5.30
N PRO A 38 13.93 -5.75 -6.05
CA PRO A 38 15.37 -5.48 -5.91
C PRO A 38 15.76 -4.01 -6.17
N ARG A 39 14.93 -3.25 -6.91
CA ARG A 39 15.16 -1.84 -7.24
C ARG A 39 14.38 -0.87 -6.33
N GLY A 40 13.79 -1.36 -5.24
CA GLY A 40 12.97 -0.57 -4.33
C GLY A 40 11.50 -0.98 -4.34
N HIS A 41 10.65 -0.17 -3.71
CA HIS A 41 9.24 -0.46 -3.54
C HIS A 41 8.41 0.01 -4.75
N ARG A 42 7.28 -0.66 -4.99
CA ARG A 42 6.30 -0.29 -6.00
C ARG A 42 4.89 -0.38 -5.42
N VAL A 43 4.02 0.50 -5.89
CA VAL A 43 2.58 0.42 -5.61
C VAL A 43 1.85 0.07 -6.90
N TYR A 44 0.94 -0.89 -6.79
CA TYR A 44 0.05 -1.27 -7.89
C TYR A 44 -1.41 -1.04 -7.50
N PRO A 45 -2.23 -0.51 -8.42
CA PRO A 45 -3.67 -0.42 -8.23
C PRO A 45 -4.30 -1.81 -8.12
N PRO A 46 -5.54 -1.89 -7.61
CA PRO A 46 -6.36 -3.08 -7.82
C PRO A 46 -6.44 -3.37 -9.32
N HIS A 47 -6.54 -4.65 -9.65
CA HIS A 47 -6.72 -5.11 -11.02
C HIS A 47 -7.99 -5.94 -11.10
N THR A 48 -8.66 -5.83 -12.23
CA THR A 48 -9.70 -6.77 -12.64
C THR A 48 -9.02 -7.96 -13.33
N ASN A 49 -9.82 -8.95 -13.73
CA ASN A 49 -9.32 -10.07 -14.51
C ASN A 49 -8.77 -9.67 -15.90
N VAL A 50 -9.05 -8.45 -16.37
CA VAL A 50 -8.73 -8.00 -17.74
C VAL A 50 -7.77 -6.81 -17.74
N HIS A 51 -7.97 -5.83 -16.85
CA HIS A 51 -7.20 -4.58 -16.81
C HIS A 51 -6.90 -4.10 -15.39
N ASN A 52 -5.84 -3.30 -15.26
CA ASN A 52 -5.61 -2.49 -14.06
C ASN A 52 -6.74 -1.47 -13.92
N CYS A 53 -7.26 -1.28 -12.70
CA CYS A 53 -8.34 -0.31 -12.46
C CYS A 53 -7.87 1.15 -12.55
N ALA A 54 -6.56 1.38 -12.50
CA ALA A 54 -5.95 2.70 -12.66
C ALA A 54 -4.51 2.59 -13.16
N THR A 55 -3.93 3.73 -13.49
CA THR A 55 -2.48 3.91 -13.66
C THR A 55 -2.05 5.15 -12.88
N PHE A 56 -0.82 5.15 -12.38
CA PHE A 56 -0.28 6.24 -11.58
C PHE A 56 0.95 6.81 -12.25
N ALA A 57 1.03 8.15 -12.30
CA ALA A 57 2.28 8.81 -12.65
C ALA A 57 3.38 8.41 -11.63
N PRO A 58 4.66 8.30 -12.05
CA PRO A 58 5.75 7.87 -11.16
C PRO A 58 5.81 8.68 -9.86
N THR A 59 5.70 10.01 -9.97
CA THR A 59 5.72 10.92 -8.80
C THR A 59 4.56 10.70 -7.84
N PHE A 60 3.40 10.27 -8.33
CA PHE A 60 2.25 9.94 -7.49
C PHE A 60 2.42 8.57 -6.84
N ALA A 61 2.93 7.59 -7.59
CA ALA A 61 3.26 6.26 -7.05
C ALA A 61 4.31 6.36 -5.92
N GLU A 62 5.33 7.21 -6.06
CA GLU A 62 6.32 7.47 -5.01
C GLU A 62 5.70 8.03 -3.73
N LYS A 63 4.74 8.96 -3.85
CA LYS A 63 3.99 9.48 -2.69
C LYS A 63 3.21 8.36 -2.01
N LEU A 64 2.53 7.51 -2.79
CA LEU A 64 1.78 6.37 -2.26
C LEU A 64 2.70 5.37 -1.55
N ILE A 65 3.86 5.05 -2.13
CA ILE A 65 4.87 4.17 -1.52
C ILE A 65 5.30 4.70 -0.15
N ARG A 66 5.65 5.99 -0.07
CA ARG A 66 6.09 6.62 1.18
C ARG A 66 5.00 6.57 2.25
N ALA A 67 3.77 6.91 1.89
CA ALA A 67 2.64 6.88 2.82
C ALA A 67 2.32 5.46 3.30
N ALA A 68 2.32 4.47 2.39
CA ALA A 68 2.04 3.07 2.74
C ALA A 68 3.14 2.47 3.63
N LEU A 69 4.42 2.76 3.37
CA LEU A 69 5.54 2.31 4.22
C LEU A 69 5.46 2.93 5.63
N ALA A 70 5.15 4.22 5.73
CA ALA A 70 4.99 4.88 7.02
C ALA A 70 3.85 4.26 7.83
N ALA A 71 2.70 4.01 7.20
CA ALA A 71 1.57 3.35 7.85
C ALA A 71 1.90 1.91 8.27
N LEU A 72 2.55 1.13 7.40
CA LEU A 72 2.93 -0.26 7.68
C LEU A 72 3.88 -0.37 8.88
N ASN A 73 4.87 0.53 8.97
CA ASN A 73 5.81 0.54 10.09
C ASN A 73 5.12 0.99 11.39
N GLY A 74 4.23 1.98 11.35
CA GLY A 74 3.48 2.42 12.54
C GLY A 74 2.50 1.36 13.07
N GLU A 75 1.91 0.56 12.19
CA GLU A 75 1.06 -0.57 12.58
C GLU A 75 1.88 -1.69 13.22
N ALA A 76 3.05 -2.02 12.66
CA ALA A 76 3.96 -3.00 13.24
C ALA A 76 4.35 -2.65 14.69
N GLU A 77 4.64 -1.38 14.97
CA GLU A 77 4.96 -0.88 16.32
C GLU A 77 3.76 -0.88 17.28
N SER A 78 2.54 -0.77 16.76
CA SER A 78 1.30 -0.79 17.58
C SER A 78 0.89 -2.22 17.93
N ASN A 79 1.07 -3.15 17.00
CA ASN A 79 0.80 -4.57 17.22
C ASN A 79 1.80 -5.20 18.21
N ASP A 80 3.08 -4.80 18.17
CA ASP A 80 4.11 -5.29 19.12
C ASP A 80 3.80 -4.89 20.58
N ARG A 81 3.25 -3.69 20.80
CA ARG A 81 2.84 -3.20 22.14
C ARG A 81 1.62 -3.90 22.72
N SER A 82 0.85 -4.63 21.91
CA SER A 82 -0.35 -5.35 22.37
C SER A 82 -0.05 -6.80 22.77
N ALA A 83 1.19 -7.25 22.63
CA ALA A 83 1.63 -8.63 22.88
C ALA A 83 2.38 -8.83 24.22
N THR A 84 2.31 -7.86 25.15
CA THR A 84 2.96 -7.93 26.48
C THR A 84 1.91 -7.94 27.60
#